data_AF-A0A8J2L7R9-F1
#
_entry.id   AF-A0A8J2L7R9-F1
#
_cell.length_a   1.000
_cell.length_b   1.000
_cell.length_c   1.000
_cell.angle_alpha   90.00
_cell.angle_beta   90.00
_cell.angle_gamma   90.00
#
_symmetry.space_group_name_H-M   'P 1'
#
loop_
_entity.id
_entity.type
_entity.pdbx_description
1 polymer ?
#
loop_
_entity_poly.entity_id
_entity_poly.type
_entity_poly.pdbx_seq_one_letter_code
_entity_poly.pdbx_strand_id
1 'polypeptide(L)'
;ISKIKPDKRKSAVLHSRIVGMTTTGAAKYDDLLMNSSPRIVIVEEAAEVLESHIIPCLLPNCQHLILIGDHQQLQPCVNIQELSDKYHLDISLFERMVNNKLHLCTLNIISF
;
A
#
# COMPACT_ATOMS: atom_id res chain seq x y z
N ILE A 1 35.02 -17.66 8.11
CA ILE A 1 33.89 -16.70 8.13
C ILE A 1 33.69 -16.21 6.70
N SER A 2 32.72 -16.78 5.99
CA SER A 2 32.48 -16.48 4.58
C SER A 2 32.02 -15.02 4.43
N LYS A 3 32.70 -14.25 3.58
CA LYS A 3 32.26 -12.91 3.18
C LYS A 3 30.95 -13.05 2.42
N ILE A 4 29.84 -12.78 3.09
CA ILE A 4 28.52 -12.62 2.44
C ILE A 4 28.67 -11.43 1.50
N LYS A 5 28.54 -11.67 0.19
CA LYS A 5 28.51 -10.58 -0.80
C LYS A 5 27.32 -9.67 -0.47
N PRO A 6 27.49 -8.35 -0.44
CA PRO A 6 26.38 -7.44 -0.20
C PRO A 6 25.30 -7.69 -1.24
N ASP A 7 24.06 -7.90 -0.78
CA ASP A 7 22.91 -8.05 -1.64
C ASP A 7 22.71 -6.74 -2.41
N LYS A 8 22.96 -6.78 -3.72
CA LYS A 8 22.87 -5.61 -4.60
C LYS A 8 21.48 -4.96 -4.54
N ARG A 9 20.41 -5.76 -4.32
CA ARG A 9 19.04 -5.24 -4.19
C ARG A 9 18.85 -4.44 -2.92
N LYS A 10 19.34 -4.96 -1.78
CA LYS A 10 19.30 -4.23 -0.50
C LYS A 10 20.04 -2.92 -0.61
N SER A 11 21.25 -2.94 -1.17
CA SER A 11 22.03 -1.72 -1.37
C SER A 11 21.31 -0.71 -2.26
N ALA A 12 20.68 -1.14 -3.35
CA ALA A 12 19.95 -0.24 -4.24
C ALA A 12 18.78 0.45 -3.53
N VAL A 13 17.99 -0.30 -2.76
CA VAL A 13 16.84 0.24 -2.03
C VAL A 13 17.27 1.20 -0.92
N LEU A 14 18.27 0.84 -0.12
CA LEU A 14 18.73 1.68 1.00
C LEU A 14 19.37 3.01 0.57
N HIS A 15 19.88 3.10 -0.66
CA HIS A 15 20.52 4.32 -1.17
C HIS A 15 19.63 5.08 -2.17
N SER A 16 18.40 4.63 -2.39
CA SER A 16 17.45 5.29 -3.29
C SER A 16 16.58 6.28 -2.52
N ARG A 17 16.26 7.42 -3.15
CA ARG A 17 15.31 8.41 -2.61
C ARG A 17 13.85 7.99 -2.82
N ILE A 18 13.60 7.25 -3.89
CA ILE A 18 12.27 6.76 -4.29
C ILE A 18 12.43 5.30 -4.66
N VAL A 19 11.54 4.46 -4.15
CA VAL A 19 11.51 3.02 -4.42
C VAL A 19 10.09 2.65 -4.81
N GLY A 20 9.91 2.14 -6.03
CA GLY A 20 8.65 1.60 -6.49
C GLY A 20 8.60 0.09 -6.31
N MET A 21 7.46 -0.42 -5.86
CA MET A 21 7.17 -1.85 -5.77
C MET A 21 5.67 -2.10 -5.83
N THR A 22 5.26 -3.31 -6.22
CA THR A 22 3.87 -3.74 -6.07
C THR A 22 3.54 -4.00 -4.60
N THR A 23 2.26 -3.97 -4.24
CA THR A 23 1.80 -4.25 -2.87
C THR A 23 2.13 -5.68 -2.43
N THR A 24 2.06 -6.64 -3.35
CA THR A 24 2.57 -8.01 -3.15
C THR A 24 4.08 -8.06 -2.95
N GLY A 25 4.83 -7.20 -3.65
CA GLY A 25 6.27 -7.03 -3.45
C GLY A 25 6.59 -6.47 -2.07
N ALA A 26 5.81 -5.49 -1.60
CA ALA A 26 5.94 -4.93 -0.26
C ALA A 26 5.72 -6.00 0.82
N ALA A 27 4.67 -6.81 0.70
CA ALA A 27 4.42 -7.92 1.61
C ALA A 27 5.54 -8.99 1.58
N LYS A 28 6.11 -9.26 0.39
CA LYS A 28 7.19 -10.24 0.22
C LYS A 28 8.54 -9.78 0.76
N TYR A 29 8.80 -8.47 0.73
CA TYR A 29 10.09 -7.86 1.10
C TYR A 29 9.94 -6.90 2.28
N ASP A 30 9.10 -7.26 3.24
CA ASP A 30 8.82 -6.51 4.46
C ASP A 30 10.10 -6.17 5.25
N ASP A 31 11.05 -7.11 5.36
CA ASP A 31 12.37 -6.89 5.95
C ASP A 31 13.12 -5.74 5.27
N LEU A 32 13.07 -5.66 3.95
CA LEU A 32 13.76 -4.62 3.20
C LEU A 32 13.09 -3.26 3.40
N LEU A 33 11.75 -3.25 3.41
CA LEU A 33 10.96 -2.07 3.72
C LEU A 33 11.26 -1.54 5.13
N MET A 34 11.26 -2.42 6.13
CA MET A 34 11.59 -2.10 7.52
C MET A 34 12.98 -1.45 7.64
N ASN A 35 13.98 -2.03 6.96
CA ASN A 35 15.33 -1.50 6.94
C ASN A 35 15.46 -0.16 6.18
N SER A 36 14.68 0.04 5.12
CA SER A 36 14.65 1.32 4.38
C SER A 36 13.90 2.43 5.10
N SER A 37 12.98 2.06 6.00
CA SER A 37 12.26 2.94 6.92
C SER A 37 11.68 4.21 6.26
N PRO A 38 10.88 4.07 5.18
CA PRO A 38 10.26 5.21 4.51
C PRO A 38 9.36 6.00 5.46
N ARG A 39 9.49 7.33 5.43
CA ARG A 39 8.60 8.25 6.16
C ARG A 39 7.31 8.56 5.39
N ILE A 40 7.32 8.37 4.08
CA ILE A 40 6.19 8.66 3.19
C ILE A 40 5.94 7.42 2.35
N VAL A 41 4.68 6.98 2.32
CA VAL A 41 4.19 5.87 1.51
C VAL A 41 3.07 6.38 0.62
N ILE A 42 3.17 6.10 -0.68
CA ILE A 42 2.13 6.41 -1.67
C ILE A 42 1.62 5.07 -2.21
N VAL A 43 0.30 4.88 -2.18
CA VAL A 43 -0.36 3.70 -2.72
C VAL A 43 -1.29 4.16 -3.84
N GLU A 44 -0.94 3.81 -5.07
CA GLU A 44 -1.78 3.96 -6.26
C GLU A 44 -2.82 2.83 -6.32
N GLU A 45 -3.94 3.06 -7.03
CA GLU A 45 -5.05 2.11 -7.18
C GLU A 45 -5.58 1.58 -5.83
N ALA A 46 -5.49 2.40 -4.78
CA ALA A 46 -5.73 1.97 -3.40
C ALA A 46 -7.17 1.47 -3.13
N ALA A 47 -8.12 1.81 -4.00
CA ALA A 47 -9.48 1.30 -3.96
C ALA A 47 -9.56 -0.19 -4.37
N GLU A 48 -8.65 -0.68 -5.21
CA GLU A 48 -8.64 -2.06 -5.74
C GLU A 48 -7.71 -3.00 -4.95
N VAL A 49 -7.03 -2.47 -3.93
CA VAL A 49 -6.05 -3.21 -3.13
C VAL A 49 -6.67 -3.67 -1.81
N LEU A 50 -6.53 -4.96 -1.52
CA LEU A 50 -6.87 -5.52 -0.22
C LEU A 50 -6.10 -4.80 0.89
N GLU A 51 -6.79 -4.42 1.96
CA GLU A 51 -6.16 -3.77 3.11
C GLU A 51 -4.95 -4.55 3.66
N SER A 52 -5.04 -5.88 3.66
CA SER A 52 -3.97 -6.78 4.10
C SER A 52 -2.66 -6.59 3.33
N HIS A 53 -2.71 -6.10 2.09
CA HIS A 53 -1.54 -5.79 1.28
C HIS A 53 -0.99 -4.37 1.51
N ILE A 54 -1.74 -3.49 2.18
CA ILE A 54 -1.28 -2.14 2.57
C ILE A 54 -0.63 -2.16 3.95
N ILE A 55 -1.12 -3.00 4.87
CA ILE A 55 -0.58 -3.11 6.24
C ILE A 55 0.94 -3.29 6.29
N PRO A 56 1.60 -4.10 5.44
CA PRO A 56 3.07 -4.24 5.45
C PRO A 56 3.82 -2.94 5.16
N CYS A 57 3.18 -1.98 4.49
CA CYS A 57 3.75 -0.66 4.20
C CYS A 57 3.59 0.33 5.38
N LEU A 58 2.75 0.01 6.38
CA LEU A 58 2.52 0.84 7.57
C LEU A 58 3.59 0.59 8.63
N LEU A 59 4.81 1.00 8.30
CA LEU A 59 5.97 0.83 9.18
C LEU A 59 5.93 1.83 10.35
N PRO A 60 6.60 1.54 11.48
CA PRO A 60 6.62 2.44 12.65
C PRO A 60 7.09 3.87 12.35
N ASN A 61 7.95 4.05 11.35
CA ASN A 61 8.48 5.36 10.94
C ASN A 61 7.67 6.04 9.83
N CYS A 62 6.59 5.43 9.34
CA CYS A 62 5.70 6.05 8.36
C CYS A 62 4.95 7.23 9.01
N GLN A 63 5.16 8.43 8.48
CA GLN A 63 4.55 9.67 8.95
C GLN A 63 3.40 10.12 8.04
N HIS A 64 3.48 9.76 6.76
CA HIS A 64 2.47 10.11 5.76
C HIS A 64 2.13 8.90 4.91
N LEU A 65 0.88 8.46 5.00
CA LEU A 65 0.27 7.52 4.06
C LEU A 65 -0.62 8.30 3.10
N ILE A 66 -0.34 8.21 1.80
CA ILE A 66 -1.12 8.83 0.74
C ILE A 66 -1.76 7.70 -0.05
N LEU A 67 -3.08 7.62 -0.02
CA LEU A 67 -3.86 6.64 -0.78
C LEU A 67 -4.53 7.36 -1.95
N ILE A 68 -4.25 6.90 -3.16
CA ILE A 68 -4.82 7.42 -4.40
C ILE A 68 -5.62 6.29 -5.02
N GLY A 69 -6.89 6.53 -5.32
CA GLY A 69 -7.77 5.53 -5.90
C GLY A 69 -9.17 6.09 -6.16
N ASP A 70 -10.01 5.25 -6.77
CA ASP A 70 -11.40 5.55 -7.05
C ASP A 70 -12.32 4.48 -6.45
N HIS A 71 -12.91 4.78 -5.30
CA HIS A 71 -13.87 3.90 -4.62
C HIS A 71 -15.21 3.73 -5.34
N GLN A 72 -15.46 4.47 -6.43
CA GLN A 72 -16.66 4.28 -7.27
C GLN A 72 -16.39 3.30 -8.43
N GLN A 73 -15.15 2.83 -8.58
CA GLN A 73 -14.76 1.84 -9.59
C GLN A 73 -14.70 0.43 -8.98
N LEU A 74 -13.66 -0.34 -9.29
CA LEU A 74 -13.54 -1.74 -8.88
C LEU A 74 -13.21 -1.86 -7.39
N GLN A 75 -13.73 -2.92 -6.77
CA GLN A 75 -13.35 -3.36 -5.43
C GLN A 75 -12.23 -4.41 -5.52
N PRO A 76 -11.43 -4.57 -4.45
CA PRO A 76 -10.51 -5.68 -4.28
C PRO A 76 -11.20 -7.04 -4.46
N CYS A 77 -10.54 -7.94 -5.19
CA CYS A 77 -11.04 -9.30 -5.39
C CYS A 77 -10.62 -10.23 -4.23
N VAL A 78 -11.60 -10.91 -3.62
CA VAL A 78 -11.39 -11.93 -2.59
C VAL A 78 -11.73 -13.30 -3.20
N ASN A 79 -10.81 -14.26 -3.10
CA ASN A 79 -10.99 -15.58 -3.74
C ASN A 79 -12.11 -16.43 -3.11
N ILE A 80 -12.48 -16.17 -1.86
CA ILE A 80 -13.50 -16.90 -1.11
C ILE A 80 -14.62 -15.91 -0.80
N GLN A 81 -15.73 -16.03 -1.53
CA GLN A 81 -16.86 -15.09 -1.43
C GLN A 81 -17.41 -14.99 -0.01
N GLU A 82 -17.44 -16.10 0.75
CA GLU A 82 -17.91 -16.11 2.13
C GLU A 82 -17.09 -15.19 3.04
N LEU A 83 -15.83 -14.91 2.70
CA LEU A 83 -14.99 -13.98 3.45
C LEU A 83 -15.32 -12.52 3.14
N SER A 84 -15.72 -12.19 1.91
CA SER A 84 -16.35 -10.90 1.57
C SER A 84 -17.63 -10.72 2.36
N ASP A 85 -18.56 -11.66 2.24
CA ASP A 85 -19.92 -11.47 2.73
C ASP A 85 -19.97 -11.39 4.27
N LYS A 86 -19.14 -12.20 4.94
CA LYS A 86 -19.15 -12.32 6.40
C LYS A 86 -18.21 -11.36 7.11
N TYR A 87 -17.05 -11.06 6.51
CA TYR A 87 -15.99 -10.28 7.16
C TYR A 87 -15.60 -9.02 6.40
N HIS A 88 -16.22 -8.76 5.25
CA HIS A 88 -16.00 -7.57 4.44
C HIS A 88 -14.53 -7.39 4.02
N LEU A 89 -13.86 -8.49 3.68
CA LEU A 89 -12.44 -8.47 3.26
C LEU A 89 -12.22 -7.81 1.89
N ASP A 90 -13.28 -7.63 1.12
CA ASP A 90 -13.32 -6.85 -0.12
C ASP A 90 -13.41 -5.34 0.13
N ILE A 91 -13.60 -4.85 1.35
CA ILE A 91 -13.52 -3.41 1.59
C ILE A 91 -12.04 -3.01 1.67
N SER A 92 -11.60 -2.18 0.72
CA SER A 92 -10.24 -1.64 0.73
C SER A 92 -10.00 -0.69 1.91
N LEU A 93 -8.74 -0.48 2.29
CA LEU A 93 -8.39 0.54 3.29
C LEU A 93 -8.89 1.93 2.85
N PHE A 94 -8.77 2.23 1.55
CA PHE A 94 -9.24 3.47 0.97
C PHE A 94 -10.75 3.65 1.17
N GLU A 95 -11.55 2.68 0.75
CA GLU A 95 -13.01 2.73 0.89
C GLU A 95 -13.41 2.83 2.37
N ARG A 96 -12.75 2.07 3.25
CA ARG A 96 -13.00 2.14 4.69
C ARG A 96 -12.70 3.52 5.27
N MET A 97 -11.67 4.22 4.80
CA MET A 97 -11.40 5.59 5.22
C MET A 97 -12.50 6.55 4.77
N VAL A 98 -13.00 6.41 3.54
CA VAL A 98 -14.14 7.18 3.01
C VAL A 98 -15.40 6.93 3.85
N ASN A 99 -15.72 5.66 4.13
CA ASN A 99 -16.88 5.27 4.93
C ASN A 99 -16.84 5.83 6.37
N ASN A 100 -15.63 5.97 6.92
CA ASN A 100 -15.40 6.60 8.23
C ASN A 100 -15.32 8.13 8.20
N LYS A 101 -15.63 8.76 7.06
CA LYS A 101 -15.68 10.23 6.89
C LYS A 101 -14.35 10.91 7.16
N LEU A 102 -13.24 10.23 6.87
CA LEU A 102 -11.93 10.88 6.84
C LEU A 102 -11.87 11.88 5.69
N HIS A 103 -11.07 12.95 5.87
CA HIS A 103 -10.89 13.96 4.85
C HIS A 103 -10.26 13.36 3.59
N LEU A 104 -10.93 13.54 2.46
CA LEU A 104 -10.50 13.13 1.13
C LEU A 104 -10.48 14.34 0.20
N CYS A 105 -9.57 14.32 -0.77
CA CYS A 105 -9.51 15.31 -1.84
C CYS A 105 -9.95 14.63 -3.14
N THR A 106 -11.00 15.13 -3.77
CA THR A 106 -11.46 14.65 -5.07
C THR A 106 -10.85 15.50 -6.17
N LEU A 107 -10.23 14.86 -7.16
CA LEU A 107 -9.79 15.54 -8.36
C LEU A 107 -11.02 15.82 -9.25
N ASN A 108 -11.44 17.08 -9.31
CA ASN A 108 -12.50 17.51 -10.21
C ASN A 108 -11.89 18.03 -11.51
N ILE A 109 -12.43 17.58 -12.64
CA ILE A 109 -12.16 18.26 -13.91
C ILE A 109 -13.05 19.50 -13.93
N ILE A 110 -12.45 20.69 -14.06
CA ILE A 110 -13.20 21.92 -14.31
C ILE A 110 -13.79 21.79 -15.71
N SER A 111 -15.10 21.56 -15.81
CA SER A 111 -15.81 21.67 -17.08
C SER A 111 -15.94 23.15 -17.43
N PHE A 112 -15.36 23.55 -18.57
CA PHE A 112 -15.57 24.86 -19.18
C PHE A 112 -16.87 24.87 -20.00
#